data_AF-A0A2J8VPK5-F1
#
_entry.id   AF-A0A2J8VPK5-F1
#
_cell.length_a   1.000
_cell.length_b   1.000
_cell.length_c   1.000
_cell.angle_alpha   90.00
_cell.angle_beta   90.00
_cell.angle_gamma   90.00
#
_symmetry.space_group_name_H-M   'P 1'
#
loop_
_entity.id
_entity.type
_entity.pdbx_description
1 polymer ?
#
loop_
_entity_poly.entity_id
_entity_poly.type
_entity_poly.pdbx_seq_one_letter_code
_entity_poly.pdbx_strand_id
1 'polypeptide(L)' 'SLPLLLLLLGAWAIPGGLGDRAPLTATAPQLDDEEMYSAHMPAHLRCDACRAVAYQAHP' A
#
# COMPACT_ATOMS: atom_id res chain seq x y z
N SER A 1 -10.12 35.49 -10.71
CA SER A 1 -9.74 34.65 -11.87
C SER A 1 -9.73 33.19 -11.43
N LEU A 2 -10.55 32.35 -12.07
CA LEU A 2 -10.68 30.90 -11.83
C LEU A 2 -9.34 30.13 -11.67
N PRO A 3 -8.26 30.41 -12.44
CA PRO A 3 -6.99 29.69 -12.28
C PRO A 3 -6.31 29.89 -10.91
N LEU A 4 -6.48 31.05 -10.28
CA LEU A 4 -5.88 31.33 -8.97
C LEU A 4 -6.57 30.53 -7.85
N LEU A 5 -7.89 30.34 -8.01
CA LEU A 5 -8.72 29.60 -7.06
C LEU A 5 -8.43 28.09 -7.14
N LEU A 6 -8.22 27.58 -8.36
CA LEU A 6 -7.74 26.21 -8.60
C LEU A 6 -6.33 25.96 -8.02
N LEU A 7 -5.42 26.94 -8.11
CA LEU A 7 -4.08 26.85 -7.52
C LEU A 7 -4.12 26.71 -6.00
N LEU A 8 -4.98 27.48 -5.34
CA LEU A 8 -5.14 27.48 -3.88
C LEU A 8 -5.79 26.18 -3.38
N LEU A 9 -6.72 25.61 -4.14
CA LEU A 9 -7.33 24.30 -3.85
C LEU A 9 -6.33 23.15 -4.03
N GLY A 10 -5.48 23.20 -5.06
CA GLY A 10 -4.44 22.19 -5.32
C GLY A 10 -3.36 22.13 -4.24
N ALA A 11 -3.07 23.26 -3.58
CA ALA A 11 -2.07 23.33 -2.50
C ALA A 11 -2.54 22.68 -1.18
N TRP A 12 -3.85 22.44 -1.01
CA TRP A 12 -4.41 21.81 0.20
C TRP A 12 -4.79 20.33 -0.02
N ALA A 13 -4.71 19.84 -1.26
CA ALA A 13 -5.34 18.57 -1.62
C ALA A 13 -4.48 17.31 -1.39
N ILE A 14 -3.15 17.37 -1.18
CA ILE A 14 -2.34 16.14 -1.02
C ILE A 14 -1.11 16.40 -0.11
N PRO A 15 -1.08 15.93 1.15
CA PRO A 15 0.18 15.80 1.89
C PRO A 15 0.89 14.55 1.39
N GLY A 16 1.58 14.63 0.25
CA GLY A 16 2.13 13.44 -0.37
C GLY A 16 2.70 13.69 -1.76
N GLY A 17 3.66 14.63 -1.84
CA GLY A 17 4.48 14.77 -3.04
C GLY A 17 5.13 13.43 -3.38
N LEU A 18 4.79 12.90 -4.55
CA LEU A 18 5.35 11.70 -5.15
C LEU A 18 6.82 11.90 -5.60
N GLY A 19 7.58 12.74 -4.88
CA GLY A 19 8.85 13.33 -5.33
C GLY A 19 10.06 13.10 -4.42
N ASP A 20 9.88 12.50 -3.24
CA ASP A 20 10.97 12.03 -2.38
C ASP A 20 10.67 10.61 -1.87
N ARG A 21 10.42 9.69 -2.82
CA ARG A 21 10.20 8.29 -2.48
C ARG A 21 11.55 7.63 -2.28
N ALA A 22 12.01 7.57 -1.03
CA ALA A 22 12.94 6.52 -0.63
C ALA A 22 12.42 5.19 -1.22
N PRO A 23 13.30 4.35 -1.79
CA PRO A 23 12.88 3.07 -2.34
C PRO A 23 12.13 2.32 -1.24
N LEU A 24 10.88 1.95 -1.52
CA LEU A 24 10.10 1.13 -0.60
C LEU A 24 10.81 -0.23 -0.55
N THR A 25 11.55 -0.47 0.52
CA THR A 25 12.19 -1.75 0.77
C THR A 25 11.19 -2.62 1.52
N ALA A 26 10.84 -3.75 0.93
CA ALA A 26 10.09 -4.82 1.58
C ALA A 26 10.93 -6.08 1.46
N THR A 27 11.25 -6.69 2.59
CA THR A 27 11.90 -8.01 2.61
C THR A 27 10.81 -9.06 2.43
N ALA A 28 11.00 -9.96 1.47
CA ALA A 28 10.10 -11.09 1.30
C ALA A 28 10.12 -11.96 2.58
N PRO A 29 8.96 -12.36 3.12
CA PRO A 29 8.89 -13.24 4.28
C PRO A 29 9.51 -14.60 3.95
N GLN A 30 10.12 -15.22 4.96
CA GLN A 30 10.62 -16.59 4.85
C GLN A 30 9.44 -17.55 5.04
N LEU A 31 9.26 -18.46 4.09
CA LEU A 31 8.28 -19.53 4.14
C LEU A 31 9.03 -20.84 4.40
N ASP A 32 8.45 -21.72 5.21
CA ASP A 32 8.96 -23.09 5.30
C ASP A 32 8.63 -23.89 4.03
N ASP A 33 9.23 -25.08 3.89
CA ASP A 33 9.10 -25.89 2.67
C ASP A 33 7.65 -26.32 2.45
N GLU A 34 6.89 -26.60 3.52
CA GLU A 34 5.48 -26.95 3.45
C GLU A 34 4.61 -25.76 3.02
N GLU A 35 4.82 -24.57 3.59
CA GLU A 35 4.08 -23.35 3.31
C GLU A 35 4.34 -22.86 1.87
N MET A 36 5.54 -23.06 1.34
CA MET A 36 5.88 -22.68 -0.04
C MET A 36 5.03 -23.41 -1.09
N TYR A 37 4.65 -24.67 -0.83
CA TYR A 37 3.82 -25.47 -1.73
C TYR A 37 2.34 -25.51 -1.31
N SER A 38 1.99 -24.85 -0.21
CA SER A 38 0.63 -24.83 0.31
C SER A 38 -0.25 -23.83 -0.44
N ALA A 39 -1.50 -24.24 -0.71
CA ALA A 39 -2.54 -23.33 -1.21
C ALA A 39 -3.21 -22.54 -0.07
N HIS A 40 -2.85 -22.81 1.19
CA HIS A 40 -3.36 -22.10 2.34
C HIS A 40 -2.47 -20.90 2.68
N MET A 41 -3.10 -19.85 3.21
CA MET A 41 -2.35 -18.65 3.60
C MET A 41 -1.48 -18.92 4.85
N PRO A 42 -0.17 -18.62 4.80
CA PRO A 42 0.75 -18.80 5.93
C PRO A 42 0.25 -18.09 7.19
N ALA A 43 0.41 -18.73 8.35
CA ALA A 43 -0.20 -18.28 9.59
C ALA A 43 0.27 -16.87 10.00
N HIS A 44 1.56 -16.60 9.80
CA HIS A 44 2.21 -15.35 10.15
C HIS A 44 1.90 -14.19 9.19
N LEU A 45 1.30 -14.46 8.02
CA LEU A 45 0.95 -13.44 7.01
C LEU A 45 -0.55 -13.10 6.98
N ARG A 46 -1.38 -13.74 7.81
CA ARG A 46 -2.84 -13.60 7.74
C ARG A 46 -3.32 -12.18 7.98
N CYS A 47 -2.76 -11.48 8.97
CA CYS A 47 -3.15 -10.10 9.30
C CYS A 47 -2.88 -9.14 8.13
N ASP A 48 -1.68 -9.23 7.54
CA ASP A 48 -1.27 -8.36 6.44
C ASP A 48 -2.09 -8.62 5.18
N ALA A 49 -2.34 -9.89 4.87
CA ALA A 49 -3.17 -10.25 3.74
C ALA A 49 -4.63 -9.82 3.90
N CYS A 50 -5.22 -9.93 5.10
CA CYS A 50 -6.55 -9.37 5.37
C CYS A 50 -6.59 -7.86 5.13
N ARG A 51 -5.56 -7.13 5.56
CA ARG A 51 -5.45 -5.68 5.33
C ARG A 51 -5.34 -5.35 3.85
N ALA A 52 -4.53 -6.11 3.11
CA ALA A 52 -4.36 -5.94 1.67
C ALA A 52 -5.66 -6.21 0.90
N VAL A 53 -6.40 -7.27 1.25
CA VAL A 53 -7.70 -7.57 0.64
C VAL A 53 -8.73 -6.51 0.99
N ALA A 54 -8.79 -6.06 2.24
CA ALA A 54 -9.72 -5.01 2.67
C ALA A 54 -9.47 -3.71 1.89
N TYR A 55 -8.21 -3.32 1.71
CA TYR A 55 -7.84 -2.15 0.91
C TYR A 55 -8.21 -2.29 -0.57
N GLN A 56 -8.17 -3.51 -1.12
CA GLN A 56 -8.52 -3.76 -2.53
C GLN A 56 -10.04 -3.92 -2.74
N ALA A 57 -10.77 -4.42 -1.75
CA ALA A 57 -12.20 -4.69 -1.83
C ALA A 57 -13.08 -3.48 -1.47
N HIS A 58 -12.53 -2.49 -0.76
CA HIS A 58 -13.22 -1.25 -0.43
C HIS A 58 -12.52 -0.06 -1.12
N PRO A 59 -13.15 0.59 -2.13
CA PRO A 59 -12.64 1.84 -2.71
C PRO A 59 -12.78 3.04 -1.76
#